data_AF-A0A4U9HGW4-F1
#
_entry.id   AF-A0A4U9HGW4-F1
#
_cell.length_a   1.000
_cell.length_b   1.000
_cell.length_c   1.000
_cell.angle_alpha   90.00
_cell.angle_beta   90.00
_cell.angle_gamma   90.00
#
_symmetry.space_group_name_H-M   'P 1'
#
loop_
_entity.id
_entity.type
_entity.pdbx_description
1 polymer ?
#
loop_
_entity_poly.entity_id
_entity_poly.type
_entity_poly.pdbx_seq_one_letter_code
_entity_poly.pdbx_strand_id
1 'polypeptide(L)'
;MVELDNRGITTRDILTDKAIENAMVIHAAFGGSTNLLLHIPAIAHAAGCTIPDVDHWTRINRKVPRLVSVLPNGPDYHPTVRAFLAGGVPEVMLHLRALGLLHEDAMTVTGQTVGENLDWWQASVRRERFRQCLREQDGVDPDDVILPPERAKARGLTSTVAFPVGNIAPEGSVIKATAIDPSVVGEDGVYRHTGRARVFVSEARAIKAIKSGEIEQGDIMVVIGGGPSGTGMEETYQLTSALKHVSWGENGIADHRCSLLGRLHRRLFWACGPRSAGRWADWQTAR
;
A
#
# COMPACT_ATOMS: atom_id res chain seq x y z
N MET A 1 8.85 -16.77 24.09
CA MET A 1 9.05 -18.14 23.58
C MET A 1 8.89 -19.16 24.70
N VAL A 2 9.83 -19.31 25.64
CA VAL A 2 9.64 -20.18 26.83
C VAL A 2 8.33 -19.89 27.56
N GLU A 3 8.00 -18.61 27.76
CA GLU A 3 6.73 -18.21 28.40
C GLU A 3 5.46 -18.52 27.56
N LEU A 4 5.57 -18.66 26.25
CA LEU A 4 4.46 -19.11 25.40
C LEU A 4 4.28 -20.63 25.53
N ASP A 5 5.39 -21.37 25.53
CA ASP A 5 5.45 -22.83 25.68
C ASP A 5 4.89 -23.27 27.04
N ASN A 6 5.34 -22.64 28.13
CA ASN A 6 4.81 -22.79 29.49
C ASN A 6 3.28 -22.59 29.58
N ARG A 7 2.72 -21.75 28.71
CA ARG A 7 1.30 -21.38 28.68
C ARG A 7 0.51 -22.09 27.56
N GLY A 8 1.16 -22.97 26.79
CA GLY A 8 0.55 -23.67 25.66
C GLY A 8 0.14 -22.76 24.48
N ILE A 9 0.63 -21.53 24.40
CA ILE A 9 0.24 -20.56 23.36
C ILE A 9 1.00 -20.87 22.07
N THR A 10 0.25 -21.28 21.04
CA THR A 10 0.79 -21.69 19.74
C THR A 10 0.67 -20.57 18.69
N THR A 11 1.26 -20.80 17.52
CA THR A 11 1.09 -19.92 16.35
C THR A 11 -0.36 -19.78 15.91
N ARG A 12 -1.24 -20.77 16.18
CA ARG A 12 -2.67 -20.72 15.80
C ARG A 12 -3.49 -19.78 16.68
N ASP A 13 -3.09 -19.62 17.94
CA ASP A 13 -3.75 -18.72 18.88
C ASP A 13 -3.45 -17.25 18.56
N ILE A 14 -2.31 -17.01 17.89
CA ILE A 14 -1.85 -15.68 17.45
C ILE A 14 -2.30 -15.38 16.01
N LEU A 15 -2.12 -16.31 15.07
CA LEU A 15 -2.55 -16.14 13.67
C LEU A 15 -4.02 -16.54 13.51
N THR A 16 -4.89 -15.57 13.75
CA THR A 16 -6.35 -15.66 13.63
C THR A 16 -6.88 -14.66 12.59
N ASP A 17 -8.13 -14.79 12.14
CA ASP A 17 -8.77 -13.80 11.24
C ASP A 17 -8.70 -12.37 11.78
N LYS A 18 -8.79 -12.21 13.12
CA LYS A 18 -8.61 -10.92 13.82
C LYS A 18 -7.21 -10.35 13.64
N ALA A 19 -6.18 -11.18 13.77
CA ALA A 19 -4.79 -10.78 13.54
C ALA A 19 -4.51 -10.47 12.05
N ILE A 20 -5.13 -11.21 11.13
CA ILE A 20 -5.08 -10.93 9.68
C ILE A 20 -5.73 -9.58 9.37
N GLU A 21 -6.94 -9.31 9.87
CA GLU A 21 -7.59 -8.00 9.67
C GLU A 21 -6.79 -6.85 10.32
N ASN A 22 -6.24 -7.03 11.53
CA ASN A 22 -5.33 -6.06 12.15
C ASN A 22 -4.12 -5.76 11.24
N ALA A 23 -3.51 -6.78 10.63
CA ALA A 23 -2.39 -6.59 9.71
C ALA A 23 -2.81 -5.84 8.43
N MET A 24 -4.00 -6.11 7.89
CA MET A 24 -4.56 -5.36 6.75
C MET A 24 -4.84 -3.89 7.09
N VAL A 25 -5.38 -3.62 8.28
CA VAL A 25 -5.66 -2.27 8.78
C VAL A 25 -4.36 -1.49 8.98
N ILE A 26 -3.36 -2.07 9.66
CA ILE A 26 -2.05 -1.45 9.86
C ILE A 26 -1.35 -1.20 8.51
N HIS A 27 -1.43 -2.14 7.56
CA HIS A 27 -0.89 -1.96 6.21
C HIS A 27 -1.50 -0.73 5.49
N ALA A 28 -2.83 -0.56 5.56
CA ALA A 28 -3.52 0.59 4.97
C ALA A 28 -3.13 1.91 5.68
N ALA A 29 -3.01 1.91 7.01
CA ALA A 29 -2.62 3.08 7.79
C ALA A 29 -1.18 3.57 7.50
N PHE A 30 -0.25 2.64 7.23
CA PHE A 30 1.11 2.96 6.79
C PHE A 30 1.21 3.32 5.30
N GLY A 31 0.27 2.84 4.47
CA GLY A 31 0.43 2.86 3.01
C GLY A 31 1.55 1.93 2.53
N GLY A 32 1.58 0.70 3.06
CA GLY A 32 2.69 -0.25 2.85
C GLY A 32 2.93 -0.68 1.39
N SER A 33 3.97 -1.48 1.18
CA SER A 33 4.26 -2.06 -0.16
C SER A 33 3.11 -2.96 -0.63
N THR A 34 2.75 -2.84 -1.91
CA THR A 34 1.73 -3.67 -2.58
C THR A 34 2.01 -5.18 -2.47
N ASN A 35 3.24 -5.58 -2.21
CA ASN A 35 3.60 -7.00 -2.05
C ASN A 35 2.96 -7.63 -0.80
N LEU A 36 2.62 -6.83 0.23
CA LEU A 36 1.88 -7.32 1.40
C LEU A 36 0.46 -7.79 1.05
N LEU A 37 -0.11 -7.29 -0.06
CA LEU A 37 -1.38 -7.76 -0.62
C LEU A 37 -1.29 -9.19 -1.20
N LEU A 38 -0.08 -9.73 -1.35
CA LEU A 38 0.22 -11.12 -1.71
C LEU A 38 0.58 -11.93 -0.47
N HIS A 39 1.47 -11.38 0.38
CA HIS A 39 1.96 -12.08 1.57
C HIS A 39 0.88 -12.31 2.64
N ILE A 40 -0.02 -11.34 2.88
CA ILE A 40 -1.08 -11.50 3.90
C ILE A 40 -2.07 -12.63 3.51
N PRO A 41 -2.59 -12.70 2.26
CA PRO A 41 -3.34 -13.88 1.80
C PRO A 41 -2.57 -15.20 1.88
N ALA A 42 -1.27 -15.22 1.57
CA ALA A 42 -0.45 -16.43 1.68
C ALA A 42 -0.26 -16.89 3.13
N ILE A 43 -0.06 -15.96 4.06
CA ILE A 43 0.04 -16.23 5.51
C ILE A 43 -1.31 -16.71 6.05
N ALA A 44 -2.42 -16.07 5.66
CA ALA A 44 -3.77 -16.49 6.04
C ALA A 44 -4.06 -17.93 5.58
N HIS A 45 -3.75 -18.25 4.33
CA HIS A 45 -3.86 -19.62 3.79
C HIS A 45 -3.03 -20.63 4.58
N ALA A 46 -1.76 -20.33 4.86
CA ALA A 46 -0.86 -21.21 5.64
C ALA A 46 -1.29 -21.37 7.11
N ALA A 47 -1.97 -20.38 7.69
CA ALA A 47 -2.53 -20.44 9.04
C ALA A 47 -3.91 -21.15 9.09
N GLY A 48 -4.56 -21.39 7.94
CA GLY A 48 -5.94 -21.88 7.88
C GLY A 48 -7.01 -20.81 8.16
N CYS A 49 -6.64 -19.52 8.09
CA CYS A 49 -7.53 -18.38 8.21
C CYS A 49 -8.25 -18.04 6.90
N THR A 50 -9.24 -17.16 6.96
CA THR A 50 -9.93 -16.57 5.81
C THR A 50 -8.93 -15.81 4.94
N ILE A 51 -8.84 -16.20 3.66
CA ILE A 51 -7.91 -15.61 2.68
C ILE A 51 -8.50 -14.28 2.18
N PRO A 52 -7.88 -13.10 2.43
CA PRO A 52 -8.51 -11.83 2.07
C PRO A 52 -8.48 -11.56 0.55
N ASP A 53 -9.66 -11.24 0.02
CA ASP A 53 -9.87 -10.88 -1.39
C ASP A 53 -9.88 -9.35 -1.63
N VAL A 54 -10.22 -8.95 -2.87
CA VAL A 54 -10.30 -7.55 -3.30
C VAL A 54 -11.40 -6.75 -2.57
N ASP A 55 -12.49 -7.38 -2.15
CA ASP A 55 -13.58 -6.70 -1.43
C ASP A 55 -13.20 -6.47 0.03
N HIS A 56 -12.52 -7.42 0.67
CA HIS A 56 -11.90 -7.23 1.98
C HIS A 56 -10.89 -6.08 1.96
N TRP A 57 -9.99 -6.06 0.98
CA TRP A 57 -9.02 -4.98 0.80
C TRP A 57 -9.68 -3.62 0.50
N THR A 58 -10.74 -3.60 -0.32
CA THR A 58 -11.50 -2.38 -0.66
C THR A 58 -12.25 -1.83 0.54
N ARG A 59 -12.92 -2.69 1.33
CA ARG A 59 -13.59 -2.32 2.58
C ARG A 59 -12.62 -1.65 3.55
N ILE A 60 -11.46 -2.25 3.76
CA ILE A 60 -10.45 -1.75 4.70
C ILE A 60 -9.85 -0.42 4.20
N ASN A 61 -9.46 -0.31 2.92
CA ASN A 61 -8.90 0.93 2.37
C ASN A 61 -9.91 2.07 2.22
N ARG A 62 -11.22 1.80 2.36
CA ARG A 62 -12.27 2.82 2.51
C ARG A 62 -12.50 3.24 3.97
N LYS A 63 -12.29 2.35 4.95
CA LYS A 63 -12.50 2.61 6.39
C LYS A 63 -11.28 3.22 7.09
N VAL A 64 -10.07 2.83 6.68
CA VAL A 64 -8.82 3.18 7.37
C VAL A 64 -8.17 4.42 6.75
N PRO A 65 -7.95 5.51 7.51
CA PRO A 65 -7.16 6.65 7.04
C PRO A 65 -5.67 6.28 6.97
N ARG A 66 -4.93 6.86 6.03
CA ARG A 66 -3.47 6.80 6.07
C ARG A 66 -2.95 7.79 7.10
N LEU A 67 -2.13 7.31 8.03
CA LEU A 67 -1.62 8.06 9.17
C LEU A 67 -0.11 8.31 9.12
N VAL A 68 0.60 7.76 8.15
CA VAL A 68 2.08 7.78 8.12
C VAL A 68 2.60 8.54 6.90
N SER A 69 3.56 9.45 7.13
CA SER A 69 4.33 10.16 6.09
C SER A 69 5.79 9.70 6.11
N VAL A 70 6.10 8.68 5.30
CA VAL A 70 7.40 8.00 5.25
C VAL A 70 7.69 7.55 3.83
N LEU A 71 8.94 7.68 3.39
CA LEU A 71 9.43 7.24 2.07
C LEU A 71 8.90 5.83 1.69
N PRO A 72 8.34 5.65 0.48
CA PRO A 72 8.22 6.61 -0.64
C PRO A 72 6.95 7.49 -0.62
N ASN A 73 6.15 7.46 0.46
CA ASN A 73 4.85 8.13 0.55
C ASN A 73 4.96 9.52 1.21
N GLY A 74 4.69 10.60 0.48
CA GLY A 74 4.59 11.95 1.03
C GLY A 74 3.33 12.20 1.89
N PRO A 75 3.09 13.45 2.37
CA PRO A 75 3.72 14.68 1.92
C PRO A 75 5.21 14.80 2.24
N ASP A 76 5.62 14.47 3.47
CA ASP A 76 7.00 14.60 3.92
C ASP A 76 7.73 13.27 3.80
N TYR A 77 8.87 13.28 3.11
CA TYR A 77 9.65 12.09 2.77
C TYR A 77 10.58 11.65 3.91
N HIS A 78 10.02 11.37 5.09
CA HIS A 78 10.81 10.91 6.23
C HIS A 78 11.37 9.49 6.00
N PRO A 79 12.61 9.20 6.40
CA PRO A 79 13.15 7.84 6.40
C PRO A 79 12.56 7.01 7.54
N THR A 80 12.54 5.68 7.38
CA THR A 80 11.93 4.72 8.33
C THR A 80 12.43 4.86 9.78
N VAL A 81 13.67 5.33 9.99
CA VAL A 81 14.21 5.61 11.32
C VAL A 81 13.41 6.68 12.07
N ARG A 82 12.90 7.72 11.39
CA ARG A 82 12.03 8.72 12.01
C ARG A 82 10.68 8.13 12.41
N ALA A 83 10.14 7.19 11.63
CA ALA A 83 8.91 6.49 11.98
C ALA A 83 9.09 5.63 13.25
N PHE A 84 10.23 4.92 13.36
CA PHE A 84 10.59 4.20 14.58
C PHE A 84 10.71 5.14 15.78
N LEU A 85 11.40 6.28 15.64
CA LEU A 85 11.57 7.26 16.72
C LEU A 85 10.26 7.98 17.10
N ALA A 86 9.37 8.22 16.14
CA ALA A 86 8.04 8.80 16.40
C ALA A 86 7.11 7.87 17.20
N GLY A 87 7.47 6.59 17.30
CA GLY A 87 6.82 5.56 18.11
C GLY A 87 6.51 4.24 17.36
N GLY A 88 6.79 4.19 16.06
CA GLY A 88 6.69 2.98 15.24
C GLY A 88 5.26 2.45 15.07
N VAL A 89 5.16 1.15 14.81
CA VAL A 89 3.86 0.48 14.60
C VAL A 89 2.90 0.62 15.79
N PRO A 90 3.34 0.49 17.07
CA PRO A 90 2.46 0.69 18.21
C PRO A 90 1.81 2.09 18.30
N GLU A 91 2.49 3.14 17.85
CA GLU A 91 1.93 4.50 17.84
C GLU A 91 0.79 4.64 16.82
N VAL A 92 0.98 4.08 15.61
CA VAL A 92 -0.09 3.99 14.60
C VAL A 92 -1.26 3.17 15.14
N MET A 93 -0.97 2.09 15.88
CA MET A 93 -1.99 1.27 16.52
C MET A 93 -2.78 2.01 17.61
N LEU A 94 -2.18 2.92 18.38
CA LEU A 94 -2.93 3.78 19.32
C LEU A 94 -3.96 4.66 18.61
N HIS A 95 -3.64 5.23 17.44
CA HIS A 95 -4.61 5.97 16.64
C HIS A 95 -5.69 5.06 16.03
N LEU A 96 -5.36 3.84 15.61
CA LEU A 96 -6.32 2.88 15.08
C LEU A 96 -7.28 2.32 16.16
N ARG A 97 -6.78 2.11 17.39
CA ARG A 97 -7.57 1.85 18.60
C ARG A 97 -8.60 2.97 18.82
N ALA A 98 -8.16 4.23 18.84
CA ALA A 98 -9.03 5.39 19.05
C ALA A 98 -10.11 5.56 17.97
N LEU A 99 -9.94 4.94 16.80
CA LEU A 99 -10.91 4.93 15.69
C LEU A 99 -11.80 3.67 15.66
N GLY A 100 -11.65 2.72 16.59
CA GLY A 100 -12.39 1.44 16.57
C GLY A 100 -12.03 0.57 15.35
N LEU A 101 -10.74 0.52 14.99
CA LEU A 101 -10.22 -0.18 13.81
C LEU A 101 -9.36 -1.41 14.13
N LEU A 102 -9.05 -1.68 15.40
CA LEU A 102 -8.28 -2.86 15.82
C LEU A 102 -9.14 -3.85 16.61
N HIS A 103 -8.90 -5.14 16.36
CA HIS A 103 -9.27 -6.23 17.26
C HIS A 103 -8.25 -6.28 18.40
N GLU A 104 -8.56 -5.61 19.50
CA GLU A 104 -7.65 -5.47 20.64
C GLU A 104 -7.46 -6.78 21.43
N ASP A 105 -8.42 -7.70 21.36
CA ASP A 105 -8.38 -8.99 22.05
C ASP A 105 -7.52 -10.06 21.35
N ALA A 106 -6.94 -9.75 20.18
CA ALA A 106 -6.06 -10.67 19.47
C ALA A 106 -4.78 -10.97 20.28
N MET A 107 -4.46 -12.26 20.47
CA MET A 107 -3.27 -12.72 21.19
C MET A 107 -1.97 -12.36 20.45
N THR A 108 -0.88 -12.16 21.19
CA THR A 108 0.44 -11.81 20.63
C THR A 108 1.58 -12.66 21.20
N VAL A 109 2.78 -12.51 20.62
CA VAL A 109 4.00 -13.22 21.05
C VAL A 109 4.53 -12.82 22.44
N THR A 110 3.94 -11.82 23.11
CA THR A 110 4.22 -11.52 24.53
C THR A 110 3.38 -12.39 25.48
N GLY A 111 2.42 -13.15 24.97
CA GLY A 111 1.41 -13.84 25.78
C GLY A 111 0.34 -12.91 26.34
N GLN A 112 0.29 -11.67 25.85
CA GLN A 112 -0.77 -10.69 26.14
C GLN A 112 -1.51 -10.33 24.85
N THR A 113 -2.71 -9.80 25.00
CA THR A 113 -3.53 -9.26 23.90
C THR A 113 -2.92 -8.01 23.28
N VAL A 114 -3.36 -7.64 22.06
CA VAL A 114 -3.00 -6.36 21.43
C VAL A 114 -3.30 -5.17 22.34
N GLY A 115 -4.45 -5.18 23.03
CA GLY A 115 -4.87 -4.11 23.94
C GLY A 115 -3.88 -3.90 25.10
N GLU A 116 -3.56 -4.96 25.85
CA GLU A 116 -2.62 -4.89 26.99
C GLU A 116 -1.22 -4.38 26.56
N ASN A 117 -0.74 -4.82 25.39
CA ASN A 117 0.55 -4.35 24.84
C ASN A 117 0.50 -2.84 24.48
N LEU A 118 -0.65 -2.34 24.02
CA LEU A 118 -0.86 -0.92 23.71
C LEU A 118 -1.02 -0.06 24.97
N ASP A 119 -1.64 -0.58 26.02
CA ASP A 119 -1.73 0.07 27.34
C ASP A 119 -0.33 0.26 27.93
N TRP A 120 0.49 -0.80 27.89
CA TRP A 120 1.91 -0.72 28.25
C TRP A 120 2.67 0.28 27.38
N TRP A 121 2.45 0.28 26.06
CA TRP A 121 3.14 1.20 25.14
C TRP A 121 2.80 2.66 25.43
N GLN A 122 1.53 2.97 25.66
CA GLN A 122 1.05 4.33 25.90
C GLN A 122 1.71 4.97 27.12
N ALA A 123 1.95 4.19 28.18
CA ALA A 123 2.65 4.59 29.40
C ALA A 123 4.18 4.31 29.38
N SER A 124 4.75 3.95 28.25
CA SER A 124 6.15 3.50 28.17
C SER A 124 7.15 4.66 28.14
N VAL A 125 8.06 4.72 29.12
CA VAL A 125 9.22 5.64 29.10
C VAL A 125 10.06 5.49 27.82
N ARG A 126 10.02 4.32 27.16
CA ARG A 126 10.67 4.09 25.84
C ARG A 126 10.01 4.90 24.71
N ARG A 127 8.68 5.00 24.72
CA ARG A 127 7.88 5.78 23.76
C ARG A 127 8.23 7.27 23.89
N GLU A 128 8.22 7.77 25.12
CA GLU A 128 8.54 9.16 25.43
C GLU A 128 9.97 9.51 25.01
N ARG A 129 10.96 8.70 25.44
CA ARG A 129 12.38 8.92 25.13
C ARG A 129 12.67 8.97 23.62
N PHE A 130 12.09 8.06 22.82
CA PHE A 130 12.33 8.09 21.38
C PHE A 130 11.66 9.28 20.69
N ARG A 131 10.44 9.64 21.11
CA ARG A 131 9.73 10.85 20.62
C ARG A 131 10.45 12.14 21.02
N GLN A 132 11.13 12.14 22.17
CA GLN A 132 12.04 13.21 22.59
C GLN A 132 13.30 13.26 21.71
N CYS A 133 14.01 12.14 21.50
CA CYS A 133 15.20 12.11 20.66
C CYS A 133 14.94 12.59 19.22
N LEU A 134 13.77 12.30 18.63
CA LEU A 134 13.40 12.80 17.31
C LEU A 134 13.29 14.34 17.25
N ARG A 135 12.80 14.97 18.32
CA ARG A 135 12.71 16.43 18.43
C ARG A 135 14.08 17.06 18.65
N GLU A 136 14.90 16.45 19.51
CA GLU A 136 16.22 16.97 19.91
C GLU A 136 17.32 16.79 18.85
N GLN A 137 17.29 15.68 18.08
CA GLN A 137 18.38 15.33 17.16
C GLN A 137 18.04 15.65 15.70
N ASP A 138 16.79 15.43 15.28
CA ASP A 138 16.34 15.65 13.89
C ASP A 138 15.55 16.96 13.71
N GLY A 139 15.14 17.62 14.80
CA GLY A 139 14.29 18.82 14.75
C GLY A 139 12.85 18.55 14.29
N VAL A 140 12.39 17.29 14.35
CA VAL A 140 11.11 16.84 13.79
C VAL A 140 10.09 16.58 14.89
N ASP A 141 8.85 17.02 14.68
CA ASP A 141 7.71 16.61 15.49
C ASP A 141 7.30 15.16 15.13
N PRO A 142 7.33 14.20 16.07
CA PRO A 142 6.78 12.85 15.90
C PRO A 142 5.42 12.82 15.20
N ASP A 143 4.57 13.80 15.52
CA ASP A 143 3.18 13.85 15.07
C ASP A 143 3.02 14.44 13.65
N ASP A 144 4.12 14.77 12.95
CA ASP A 144 4.16 14.92 11.48
C ASP A 144 4.65 13.65 10.76
N VAL A 145 5.29 12.70 11.47
CA VAL A 145 5.72 11.42 10.89
C VAL A 145 4.63 10.35 11.02
N ILE A 146 4.03 10.28 12.21
CA ILE A 146 2.87 9.45 12.54
C ILE A 146 1.77 10.42 12.99
N LEU A 147 0.87 10.74 12.07
CA LEU A 147 -0.07 11.84 12.19
C LEU A 147 -1.35 11.37 12.91
N PRO A 148 -1.84 12.12 13.91
CA PRO A 148 -3.19 11.95 14.43
C PRO A 148 -4.24 12.07 13.31
N PRO A 149 -5.37 11.35 13.37
CA PRO A 149 -6.31 11.23 12.24
C PRO A 149 -6.79 12.56 11.63
N GLU A 150 -7.08 13.57 12.44
CA GLU A 150 -7.49 14.89 11.96
C GLU A 150 -6.33 15.69 11.34
N ARG A 151 -5.09 15.54 11.82
CA ARG A 151 -3.89 16.14 11.19
C ARG A 151 -3.58 15.45 9.87
N ALA A 152 -3.73 14.12 9.78
CA ALA A 152 -3.59 13.35 8.56
C ALA A 152 -4.60 13.81 7.48
N LYS A 153 -5.87 13.94 7.87
CA LYS A 153 -6.96 14.45 7.05
C LYS A 153 -6.73 15.91 6.60
N ALA A 154 -6.32 16.80 7.51
CA ALA A 154 -6.00 18.19 7.19
C ALA A 154 -4.79 18.33 6.24
N ARG A 155 -3.80 17.43 6.34
CA ARG A 155 -2.64 17.35 5.43
C ARG A 155 -2.92 16.53 4.15
N GLY A 156 -4.16 16.12 3.91
CA GLY A 156 -4.57 15.45 2.66
C GLY A 156 -4.02 14.03 2.48
N LEU A 157 -3.73 13.30 3.57
CA LEU A 157 -3.25 11.92 3.49
C LEU A 157 -4.36 10.96 3.03
N THR A 158 -4.44 10.79 1.71
CA THR A 158 -5.31 9.81 1.05
C THR A 158 -4.77 8.39 1.14
N SER A 159 -5.67 7.41 0.95
CA SER A 159 -5.32 5.99 0.90
C SER A 159 -4.29 5.70 -0.20
N THR A 160 -3.38 4.77 0.08
CA THR A 160 -2.24 4.47 -0.80
C THR A 160 -2.58 3.51 -1.93
N VAL A 161 -3.62 2.68 -1.79
CA VAL A 161 -3.96 1.65 -2.79
C VAL A 161 -5.43 1.65 -3.16
N ALA A 162 -5.67 1.42 -4.45
CA ALA A 162 -6.98 1.22 -5.04
C ALA A 162 -7.05 -0.18 -5.66
N PHE A 163 -8.26 -0.74 -5.70
CA PHE A 163 -8.51 -2.08 -6.22
C PHE A 163 -9.55 -2.05 -7.35
N PRO A 164 -9.17 -1.59 -8.56
CA PRO A 164 -10.12 -1.51 -9.66
C PRO A 164 -10.51 -2.90 -10.17
N VAL A 165 -11.81 -3.07 -10.41
CA VAL A 165 -12.44 -4.22 -11.07
C VAL A 165 -12.94 -3.82 -12.45
N GLY A 166 -13.07 -4.80 -13.35
CA GLY A 166 -13.54 -4.58 -14.71
C GLY A 166 -13.35 -5.81 -15.60
N ASN A 167 -13.74 -5.72 -16.87
CA ASN A 167 -13.63 -6.85 -17.80
C ASN A 167 -12.18 -7.27 -18.12
N ILE A 168 -11.21 -6.36 -17.99
CA ILE A 168 -9.77 -6.68 -18.10
C ILE A 168 -9.24 -7.39 -16.84
N ALA A 169 -9.81 -7.08 -15.68
CA ALA A 169 -9.37 -7.56 -14.37
C ALA A 169 -10.59 -7.96 -13.50
N PRO A 170 -11.26 -9.10 -13.83
CA PRO A 170 -12.50 -9.50 -13.16
C PRO A 170 -12.26 -9.99 -11.72
N GLU A 171 -11.06 -10.48 -11.41
CA GLU A 171 -10.58 -10.76 -10.04
C GLU A 171 -10.00 -9.49 -9.38
N GLY A 172 -10.31 -8.31 -9.91
CA GLY A 172 -9.72 -7.02 -9.52
C GLY A 172 -8.24 -6.88 -9.89
N SER A 173 -7.66 -5.74 -9.53
CA SER A 173 -6.27 -5.35 -9.77
C SER A 173 -5.75 -4.49 -8.61
N VAL A 174 -4.49 -4.04 -8.65
CA VAL A 174 -3.98 -3.04 -7.70
C VAL A 174 -3.33 -1.86 -8.41
N ILE A 175 -3.69 -0.65 -7.96
CA ILE A 175 -3.03 0.60 -8.36
C ILE A 175 -2.61 1.34 -7.10
N LYS A 176 -1.35 1.80 -7.04
CA LYS A 176 -0.90 2.67 -5.96
C LYS A 176 -1.46 4.10 -6.18
N ALA A 177 -2.58 4.42 -5.54
CA ALA A 177 -3.34 5.64 -5.77
C ALA A 177 -2.53 6.93 -5.56
N THR A 178 -1.63 6.97 -4.58
CA THR A 178 -0.72 8.13 -4.34
C THR A 178 0.30 8.39 -5.45
N ALA A 179 0.31 7.56 -6.50
CA ALA A 179 1.15 7.70 -7.68
C ALA A 179 0.43 8.29 -8.91
N ILE A 180 -0.87 8.59 -8.81
CA ILE A 180 -1.64 9.25 -9.87
C ILE A 180 -1.55 10.77 -9.63
N ASP A 181 -1.14 11.52 -10.65
CA ASP A 181 -1.03 12.99 -10.57
C ASP A 181 -2.40 13.63 -10.27
N PRO A 182 -2.50 14.65 -9.38
CA PRO A 182 -3.78 15.25 -9.03
C PRO A 182 -4.49 15.91 -10.21
N SER A 183 -3.75 16.39 -11.22
CA SER A 183 -4.31 17.16 -12.34
C SER A 183 -5.07 16.31 -13.36
N VAL A 184 -4.86 14.99 -13.39
CA VAL A 184 -5.62 14.06 -14.23
C VAL A 184 -6.87 13.49 -13.52
N VAL A 185 -7.13 13.92 -12.29
CA VAL A 185 -8.28 13.50 -11.49
C VAL A 185 -9.44 14.48 -11.72
N GLY A 186 -10.62 13.98 -12.10
CA GLY A 186 -11.81 14.81 -12.25
C GLY A 186 -12.30 15.40 -10.92
N GLU A 187 -13.15 16.43 -10.99
CA GLU A 187 -13.75 17.07 -9.81
C GLU A 187 -14.60 16.10 -8.96
N ASP A 188 -15.10 15.02 -9.57
CA ASP A 188 -15.78 13.90 -8.91
C ASP A 188 -14.82 12.94 -8.18
N GLY A 189 -13.52 13.22 -8.23
CA GLY A 189 -12.43 12.42 -7.68
C GLY A 189 -11.92 11.31 -8.60
N VAL A 190 -12.49 11.12 -9.81
CA VAL A 190 -12.24 9.95 -10.65
C VAL A 190 -11.29 10.26 -11.81
N TYR A 191 -10.14 9.59 -11.85
CA TYR A 191 -9.25 9.53 -13.01
C TYR A 191 -9.89 8.71 -14.12
N ARG A 192 -9.92 9.27 -15.33
CA ARG A 192 -10.42 8.62 -16.54
C ARG A 192 -9.39 8.79 -17.63
N HIS A 193 -8.99 7.70 -18.26
CA HIS A 193 -8.20 7.72 -19.47
C HIS A 193 -8.63 6.57 -20.38
N THR A 194 -8.74 6.90 -21.66
CA THR A 194 -8.95 5.98 -22.78
C THR A 194 -7.87 6.28 -23.81
N GLY A 195 -7.17 5.23 -24.26
CA GLY A 195 -5.99 5.34 -25.13
C GLY A 195 -5.73 4.04 -25.86
N ARG A 196 -4.80 4.07 -26.81
CA ARG A 196 -4.46 2.90 -27.65
C ARG A 196 -3.64 1.89 -26.86
N ALA A 197 -4.02 0.61 -26.93
CA ALA A 197 -3.28 -0.45 -26.25
C ALA A 197 -2.04 -0.89 -27.05
N ARG A 198 -0.84 -0.71 -26.48
CA ARG A 198 0.45 -1.23 -26.98
C ARG A 198 0.80 -2.48 -26.16
N VAL A 199 0.69 -3.67 -26.76
CA VAL A 199 0.82 -4.96 -26.03
C VAL A 199 2.19 -5.59 -26.23
N PHE A 200 2.84 -5.96 -25.12
CA PHE A 200 4.16 -6.58 -25.05
C PHE A 200 4.13 -7.89 -24.26
N VAL A 201 4.97 -8.84 -24.65
CA VAL A 201 5.06 -10.18 -24.04
C VAL A 201 6.27 -10.37 -23.12
N SER A 202 7.05 -9.31 -22.88
CA SER A 202 8.14 -9.28 -21.90
C SER A 202 8.56 -7.85 -21.58
N GLU A 203 9.10 -7.62 -20.37
CA GLU A 203 9.64 -6.32 -19.96
C GLU A 203 10.72 -5.82 -20.93
N ALA A 204 11.64 -6.69 -21.37
CA ALA A 204 12.70 -6.32 -22.32
C ALA A 204 12.17 -5.73 -23.66
N ARG A 205 11.02 -6.22 -24.16
CA ARG A 205 10.40 -5.68 -25.39
C ARG A 205 9.72 -4.33 -25.13
N ALA A 206 9.07 -4.16 -23.99
CA ALA A 206 8.47 -2.88 -23.59
C ALA A 206 9.55 -1.81 -23.30
N ILE A 207 10.65 -2.15 -22.61
CA ILE A 207 11.82 -1.26 -22.43
C ILE A 207 12.42 -0.85 -23.77
N LYS A 208 12.52 -1.77 -24.75
CA LYS A 208 12.98 -1.43 -26.09
C LYS A 208 12.05 -0.38 -26.73
N ALA A 209 10.74 -0.63 -26.73
CA ALA A 209 9.74 0.25 -27.33
C ALA A 209 9.73 1.67 -26.72
N ILE A 210 9.92 1.78 -25.39
CA ILE A 210 10.10 3.08 -24.72
C ILE A 210 11.37 3.79 -25.24
N LYS A 211 12.48 3.06 -25.36
CA LYS A 211 13.78 3.62 -25.80
C LYS A 211 13.87 3.94 -27.29
N SER A 212 13.03 3.34 -28.13
CA SER A 212 12.95 3.60 -29.59
C SER A 212 11.88 4.62 -29.97
N GLY A 213 11.06 5.09 -29.04
CA GLY A 213 9.94 6.00 -29.33
C GLY A 213 8.74 5.31 -30.00
N GLU A 214 8.58 3.99 -29.83
CA GLU A 214 7.43 3.21 -30.33
C GLU A 214 6.16 3.39 -29.46
N ILE A 215 6.24 4.23 -28.42
CA ILE A 215 5.16 4.64 -27.50
C ILE A 215 4.94 6.15 -27.67
N GLU A 216 3.71 6.56 -27.94
CA GLU A 216 3.26 7.94 -28.14
C GLU A 216 2.42 8.41 -26.94
N GLN A 217 2.38 9.72 -26.66
CA GLN A 217 1.62 10.25 -25.51
C GLN A 217 0.14 9.82 -25.56
N GLY A 218 -0.37 9.25 -24.46
CA GLY A 218 -1.70 8.65 -24.39
C GLY A 218 -1.80 7.16 -24.76
N ASP A 219 -0.71 6.47 -25.09
CA ASP A 219 -0.69 5.00 -25.22
C ASP A 219 -0.77 4.27 -23.87
N ILE A 220 -1.66 3.27 -23.79
CA ILE A 220 -1.77 2.30 -22.70
C ILE A 220 -0.77 1.15 -22.95
N MET A 221 0.29 1.06 -22.14
CA MET A 221 1.30 0.01 -22.28
C MET A 221 0.92 -1.25 -21.50
N VAL A 222 0.56 -2.32 -22.20
CA VAL A 222 0.14 -3.60 -21.62
C VAL A 222 1.29 -4.59 -21.68
N VAL A 223 1.73 -5.13 -20.54
CA VAL A 223 2.76 -6.18 -20.50
C VAL A 223 2.11 -7.47 -19.99
N ILE A 224 2.07 -8.50 -20.82
CA ILE A 224 1.43 -9.78 -20.52
C ILE A 224 2.48 -10.87 -20.28
N GLY A 225 2.15 -11.86 -19.44
CA GLY A 225 3.05 -12.98 -19.14
C GLY A 225 3.92 -12.80 -17.89
N GLY A 226 3.97 -11.61 -17.29
CA GLY A 226 4.67 -11.35 -16.02
C GLY A 226 3.93 -11.82 -14.75
N GLY A 227 3.11 -12.88 -14.84
CA GLY A 227 2.43 -13.48 -13.67
C GLY A 227 3.24 -14.64 -13.07
N PRO A 228 2.81 -15.24 -11.94
CA PRO A 228 3.55 -16.33 -11.29
C PRO A 228 3.75 -17.57 -12.16
N SER A 229 2.73 -17.98 -12.93
CA SER A 229 2.85 -19.08 -13.90
C SER A 229 3.54 -18.68 -15.22
N GLY A 230 4.04 -17.43 -15.30
CA GLY A 230 4.89 -16.94 -16.38
C GLY A 230 6.34 -16.85 -15.90
N THR A 231 6.76 -15.70 -15.39
CA THR A 231 8.13 -15.47 -14.91
C THR A 231 8.30 -15.56 -13.39
N GLY A 232 7.27 -15.98 -12.65
CA GLY A 232 7.28 -15.96 -11.19
C GLY A 232 6.79 -14.64 -10.57
N MET A 233 6.35 -13.68 -11.40
CA MET A 233 5.89 -12.33 -11.00
C MET A 233 7.01 -11.46 -10.44
N GLU A 234 7.99 -11.18 -11.30
CA GLU A 234 9.13 -10.30 -11.05
C GLU A 234 8.71 -8.83 -10.84
N GLU A 235 9.48 -8.07 -10.05
CA GLU A 235 9.26 -6.64 -9.88
C GLU A 235 9.78 -5.85 -11.09
N THR A 236 8.87 -5.36 -11.93
CA THR A 236 9.18 -4.60 -13.16
C THR A 236 9.54 -3.13 -12.87
N TYR A 237 10.49 -2.90 -11.97
CA TYR A 237 10.95 -1.55 -11.64
C TYR A 237 11.45 -0.80 -12.88
N GLN A 238 12.12 -1.52 -13.80
CA GLN A 238 12.77 -0.93 -14.97
C GLN A 238 11.78 -0.24 -15.91
N LEU A 239 10.57 -0.79 -16.13
CA LEU A 239 9.52 -0.09 -16.87
C LEU A 239 9.12 1.23 -16.22
N THR A 240 8.86 1.22 -14.90
CA THR A 240 8.41 2.42 -14.16
C THR A 240 9.51 3.47 -14.00
N SER A 241 10.77 3.06 -14.11
CA SER A 241 11.93 3.96 -14.17
C SER A 241 12.10 4.53 -15.59
N ALA A 242 12.00 3.71 -16.64
CA ALA A 242 12.16 4.15 -18.03
C ALA A 242 11.08 5.18 -18.44
N LEU A 243 9.84 4.98 -17.99
CA LEU A 243 8.72 5.90 -18.26
C LEU A 243 8.85 7.28 -17.59
N LYS A 244 9.79 7.49 -16.67
CA LYS A 244 10.10 8.82 -16.10
C LYS A 244 11.08 9.63 -16.94
N HIS A 245 11.72 9.00 -17.93
CA HIS A 245 12.77 9.61 -18.75
C HIS A 245 12.37 9.82 -20.22
N VAL A 246 11.09 9.63 -20.57
CA VAL A 246 10.52 10.14 -21.83
C VAL A 246 10.18 11.63 -21.67
N SER A 247 10.19 12.38 -22.77
CA SER A 247 10.12 13.87 -22.75
C SER A 247 8.83 14.45 -22.16
N TRP A 248 7.73 13.68 -22.13
CA TRP A 248 6.47 14.04 -21.47
C TRP A 248 6.35 13.51 -20.02
N GLY A 249 7.28 12.65 -19.58
CA GLY A 249 7.28 12.04 -18.25
C GLY A 249 7.65 12.99 -17.11
N GLU A 250 8.31 14.11 -17.40
CA GLU A 250 8.64 15.14 -16.39
C GLU A 250 7.44 16.03 -16.03
N ASN A 251 6.46 16.17 -16.92
CA ASN A 251 5.31 17.08 -16.78
C ASN A 251 4.16 16.53 -15.91
N GLY A 252 4.38 15.50 -15.10
CA GLY A 252 3.34 14.83 -14.29
C GLY A 252 2.37 13.96 -15.10
N ILE A 253 2.16 14.27 -16.38
CA ILE A 253 1.41 13.49 -17.38
C ILE A 253 2.20 12.23 -17.80
N ALA A 254 2.55 11.41 -16.82
CA ALA A 254 3.00 10.04 -16.98
C ALA A 254 1.79 9.13 -17.34
N ASP A 255 1.05 9.51 -18.38
CA ASP A 255 -0.13 8.81 -18.89
C ASP A 255 0.24 7.54 -19.69
N HIS A 256 1.37 6.93 -19.30
CA HIS A 256 1.88 5.67 -19.83
C HIS A 256 1.66 4.57 -18.83
N ARG A 257 0.57 3.89 -19.12
CA ARG A 257 -0.18 3.07 -18.19
C ARG A 257 0.38 1.66 -18.21
N CYS A 258 1.55 1.47 -17.57
CA CYS A 258 2.18 0.15 -17.46
C CYS A 258 1.24 -0.80 -16.72
N SER A 259 0.69 -1.76 -17.46
CA SER A 259 -0.37 -2.65 -17.01
C SER A 259 0.05 -4.11 -17.16
N LEU A 260 0.52 -4.70 -16.05
CA LEU A 260 1.09 -6.06 -16.01
C LEU A 260 0.04 -7.11 -15.72
N LEU A 261 -0.41 -7.90 -16.70
CA LEU A 261 -1.47 -8.90 -16.48
C LEU A 261 -0.93 -10.20 -15.82
N GLY A 262 -1.09 -10.32 -14.48
CA GLY A 262 -0.70 -11.42 -13.55
C GLY A 262 -1.54 -12.35 -12.53
N ARG A 263 -2.83 -12.78 -12.22
CA ARG A 263 -4.37 -12.90 -12.36
C ARG A 263 -4.94 -13.38 -11.02
N LEU A 264 -4.63 -14.60 -10.53
CA LEU A 264 -3.31 -15.26 -10.37
C LEU A 264 -2.45 -15.77 -11.59
N HIS A 265 -2.68 -15.37 -12.86
CA HIS A 265 -1.74 -15.27 -13.99
C HIS A 265 -1.66 -14.06 -15.04
N ARG A 266 -2.37 -12.95 -15.44
CA ARG A 266 -3.66 -12.13 -15.57
C ARG A 266 -4.32 -11.03 -14.61
N ARG A 267 -3.66 -10.36 -13.64
CA ARG A 267 -4.08 -9.30 -12.67
C ARG A 267 -3.11 -8.12 -12.73
N LEU A 268 -3.56 -6.87 -12.74
CA LEU A 268 -2.68 -5.70 -12.91
C LEU A 268 -1.83 -5.32 -11.68
N PHE A 269 -0.53 -5.12 -11.91
CA PHE A 269 0.33 -4.21 -11.13
C PHE A 269 0.50 -2.88 -11.88
N TRP A 270 0.63 -1.78 -11.12
CA TRP A 270 0.75 -0.40 -11.62
C TRP A 270 1.47 0.52 -10.65
N ALA A 271 2.44 1.30 -11.13
CA ALA A 271 3.08 2.37 -10.36
C ALA A 271 3.59 3.53 -11.24
N CYS A 272 3.47 4.74 -10.70
CA CYS A 272 3.93 6.02 -11.27
C CYS A 272 4.68 6.83 -10.18
N GLY A 273 5.00 8.11 -10.42
CA GLY A 273 5.65 9.00 -9.44
C GLY A 273 4.69 9.59 -8.39
N PRO A 274 5.16 10.00 -7.19
CA PRO A 274 4.27 10.42 -6.11
C PRO A 274 3.75 11.87 -6.23
N ARG A 275 2.42 12.06 -6.06
CA ARG A 275 1.74 13.25 -5.50
C ARG A 275 0.21 13.02 -5.36
N SER A 276 -0.32 13.10 -4.14
CA SER A 276 -1.76 13.19 -3.70
C SER A 276 -2.92 12.73 -4.61
N ALA A 277 -3.75 11.80 -4.12
CA ALA A 277 -4.76 11.05 -4.91
C ALA A 277 -6.25 11.48 -4.76
N GLY A 278 -7.12 10.89 -5.61
CA GLY A 278 -8.60 10.98 -5.58
C GLY A 278 -9.33 9.70 -5.14
N ARG A 279 -10.56 9.49 -5.63
CA ARG A 279 -11.45 8.33 -5.35
C ARG A 279 -12.04 7.76 -6.64
N TRP A 280 -11.93 6.45 -6.85
CA TRP A 280 -12.04 5.83 -8.18
C TRP A 280 -13.30 4.98 -8.42
N ALA A 281 -13.60 4.73 -9.70
CA ALA A 281 -14.75 3.96 -10.20
C ALA A 281 -14.32 2.85 -11.21
N ASP A 282 -15.31 2.12 -11.75
CA ASP A 282 -15.13 0.86 -12.50
C ASP A 282 -14.43 0.98 -13.87
N TRP A 283 -13.79 -0.11 -14.30
CA TRP A 283 -13.11 -0.20 -15.59
C TRP A 283 -13.94 -0.94 -16.64
N GLN A 284 -14.23 -0.25 -17.74
CA GLN A 284 -14.86 -0.83 -18.93
C GLN A 284 -14.02 -0.50 -20.16
N THR A 285 -13.82 -1.47 -21.04
CA THR A 285 -13.38 -1.18 -22.41
C THR A 285 -14.54 -0.57 -23.19
N ALA A 286 -14.31 0.58 -23.84
CA ALA A 286 -15.11 0.93 -25.01
C ALA A 286 -14.99 -0.19 -26.06
N ARG A 287 -16.05 -0.37 -26.87
CA ARG A 287 -16.09 -1.37 -27.95
C ARG A 287 -15.31 -0.90 -29.18
#